data_AF-A0AAW9QJA2-F1
#
_entry.id   AF-A0AAW9QJA2-F1
#
_cell.length_a   1.000
_cell.length_b   1.000
_cell.length_c   1.000
_cell.angle_alpha   90.00
_cell.angle_beta   90.00
_cell.angle_gamma   90.00
#
_symmetry.space_group_name_H-M   'P 1'
#
loop_
_entity.id
_entity.type
_entity.pdbx_description
1 polymer ?
#
loop_
_entity_poly.entity_id
_entity_poly.type
_entity_poly.pdbx_seq_one_letter_code
_entity_poly.pdbx_strand_id
1 'polypeptide(L)'
;MSLNPENRPFRPAAKCCYDFILPRNLMRPRPQAVGVGGRLRAVGIRGTNWLNGSTLRVRFMGGTAAEQAVAREQAGWWQAVANLRFQFDNAPDAEIRISFDASDGAWSTIGTDARSVPLNQATMNLGFLDGGTAAHEFGHAIGLGHEHANPDGGIQWNEPAVIAALAGPPNFWDEATVRHNVFKKYSVDQINGTEFDPASIMLYAFPAEWTLNGVATQANETLSALDKAFISGAKMYPKAKPGMEAAIALAVGGPRLEENIGQPGEEDVFRFTADREASYEIDTRGRTDVYMKLFGPGSPTALIAEDDDSGYGLNPRISAELMPGEYFVQIRHYDRSSGTGRYTIGVKRR
;
A
#
# COMPACT_ATOMS: atom_id res chain seq x y z
N MET A 1 49.08 -4.45 24.54
CA MET A 1 47.84 -5.14 24.94
C MET A 1 46.83 -4.96 23.82
N SER A 2 46.70 -5.98 22.96
CA SER A 2 45.76 -5.99 21.84
C SER A 2 44.43 -6.56 22.34
N LEU A 3 43.34 -5.83 22.15
CA LEU A 3 41.99 -6.26 22.52
C LEU A 3 41.41 -7.10 21.37
N ASN A 4 41.01 -8.32 21.72
CA ASN A 4 40.44 -9.34 20.85
C ASN A 4 39.04 -8.91 20.34
N PRO A 5 38.69 -9.04 19.04
CA PRO A 5 37.41 -8.57 18.49
C PRO A 5 36.16 -9.41 18.86
N GLU A 6 36.32 -10.57 19.48
CA GLU A 6 35.26 -11.59 19.62
C GLU A 6 34.38 -11.49 20.88
N ASN A 7 34.16 -10.30 21.45
CA ASN A 7 33.31 -10.22 22.65
C ASN A 7 32.38 -9.00 22.66
N ARG A 8 31.68 -8.76 21.56
CA ARG A 8 30.44 -7.95 21.62
C ARG A 8 29.29 -8.88 22.00
N PRO A 9 28.66 -8.72 23.17
CA PRO A 9 27.47 -9.51 23.51
C PRO A 9 26.38 -9.22 22.49
N PHE A 10 25.88 -10.28 21.86
CA PHE A 10 24.67 -10.27 21.05
C PHE A 10 23.53 -9.63 21.87
N ARG A 11 22.93 -8.57 21.32
CA ARG A 11 21.71 -7.96 21.86
C ARG A 11 20.55 -8.53 21.04
N PRO A 12 19.54 -9.17 21.65
CA PRO A 12 18.36 -9.61 20.92
C PRO A 12 17.76 -8.41 20.16
N ALA A 13 17.28 -8.59 18.94
CA ALA A 13 16.44 -7.59 18.29
C ALA A 13 15.14 -7.48 19.11
N ALA A 14 15.09 -6.52 20.04
CA ALA A 14 14.14 -6.52 21.15
C ALA A 14 12.75 -5.99 20.80
N LYS A 15 12.49 -5.59 19.55
CA LYS A 15 11.17 -5.13 19.09
C LYS A 15 11.02 -5.46 17.60
N CYS A 16 10.04 -6.28 17.25
CA CYS A 16 9.66 -6.51 15.86
C CYS A 16 8.41 -5.69 15.58
N CYS A 17 8.37 -5.00 14.44
CA CYS A 17 7.12 -4.46 13.95
C CYS A 17 6.16 -5.61 13.56
N TYR A 18 4.90 -5.30 13.26
CA TYR A 18 4.00 -6.26 12.62
C TYR A 18 2.95 -5.60 11.73
N ASP A 19 2.42 -6.33 10.76
CA ASP A 19 1.35 -5.82 9.91
C ASP A 19 -0.01 -5.88 10.65
N PHE A 20 -0.77 -4.78 10.66
CA PHE A 20 -2.17 -4.81 11.07
C PHE A 20 -3.06 -5.06 9.84
N ILE A 21 -3.23 -6.34 9.49
CA ILE A 21 -4.06 -6.76 8.35
C ILE A 21 -5.49 -6.99 8.80
N LEU A 22 -6.43 -6.32 8.15
CA LEU A 22 -7.85 -6.47 8.46
C LEU A 22 -8.35 -7.90 8.17
N PRO A 23 -9.29 -8.44 8.99
CA PRO A 23 -9.82 -9.79 8.82
C PRO A 23 -10.36 -10.11 7.42
N ARG A 24 -10.85 -9.12 6.67
CA ARG A 24 -11.35 -9.30 5.30
C ARG A 24 -10.24 -9.63 4.30
N ASN A 25 -9.01 -9.18 4.54
CA ASN A 25 -7.83 -9.51 3.74
C ASN A 25 -7.21 -10.86 4.12
N LEU A 26 -7.66 -11.48 5.24
CA LEU A 26 -7.38 -12.88 5.56
C LEU A 26 -8.11 -13.85 4.62
N MET A 27 -9.20 -13.41 3.98
CA MET A 27 -10.19 -14.27 3.30
C MET A 27 -10.33 -14.02 1.78
N ARG A 28 -9.46 -13.21 1.14
CA ARG A 28 -9.54 -12.98 -0.32
C ARG A 28 -9.32 -14.30 -1.08
N PRO A 29 -10.28 -14.77 -1.89
CA PRO A 29 -10.13 -15.98 -2.71
C PRO A 29 -9.00 -15.81 -3.73
N ARG A 30 -8.29 -16.91 -3.98
CA ARG A 30 -7.17 -17.01 -4.91
C ARG A 30 -7.67 -17.22 -6.35
N PRO A 31 -7.39 -16.34 -7.31
CA PRO A 31 -7.45 -16.73 -8.72
C PRO A 31 -6.18 -17.54 -9.02
N GLN A 32 -6.29 -18.84 -9.25
CA GLN A 32 -5.20 -19.63 -9.82
C GLN A 32 -5.03 -19.23 -11.29
N ALA A 33 -4.08 -18.33 -11.58
CA ALA A 33 -3.60 -18.11 -12.93
C ALA A 33 -2.13 -18.56 -13.02
N VAL A 34 -1.91 -19.68 -13.70
CA VAL A 34 -0.57 -20.20 -14.02
C VAL A 34 0.00 -19.36 -15.16
N GLY A 35 0.86 -18.40 -14.83
CA GLY A 35 1.66 -17.64 -15.81
C GLY A 35 3.07 -18.21 -15.91
N VAL A 36 3.42 -18.76 -17.07
CA VAL A 36 4.76 -19.28 -17.38
C VAL A 36 5.73 -18.11 -17.62
N GLY A 37 6.84 -18.09 -16.88
CA GLY A 37 8.07 -17.42 -17.28
C GLY A 37 8.10 -15.90 -17.19
N GLY A 38 8.24 -15.36 -15.98
CA GLY A 38 8.65 -13.98 -15.77
C GLY A 38 9.29 -13.83 -14.39
N ARG A 39 10.61 -13.57 -14.35
CA ARG A 39 11.35 -13.30 -13.10
C ARG A 39 10.67 -12.16 -12.35
N LEU A 40 10.25 -12.45 -11.12
CA LEU A 40 9.55 -11.52 -10.24
C LEU A 40 10.26 -11.47 -8.89
N ARG A 41 9.87 -10.45 -8.15
CA ARG A 41 10.78 -9.45 -7.63
C ARG A 41 9.81 -8.62 -6.70
N ALA A 42 10.14 -8.23 -5.43
CA ALA A 42 9.61 -7.36 -4.34
C ALA A 42 8.10 -7.17 -4.18
N VAL A 43 7.65 -6.61 -3.05
CA VAL A 43 6.27 -6.81 -2.58
C VAL A 43 5.50 -5.49 -2.42
N GLY A 44 4.70 -5.12 -3.43
CA GLY A 44 3.52 -4.26 -3.26
C GLY A 44 2.23 -5.08 -3.27
N ILE A 45 1.34 -4.94 -2.27
CA ILE A 45 0.10 -5.73 -2.21
C ILE A 45 -0.89 -5.25 -3.26
N ARG A 46 -1.27 -6.12 -4.20
CA ARG A 46 -2.23 -5.75 -5.25
C ARG A 46 -3.58 -5.34 -4.67
N GLY A 47 -4.01 -4.13 -5.05
CA GLY A 47 -5.32 -3.58 -4.73
C GLY A 47 -5.36 -2.71 -3.48
N THR A 48 -4.24 -2.53 -2.77
CA THR A 48 -4.15 -1.61 -1.63
C THR A 48 -3.43 -0.30 -1.96
N ASN A 49 -2.95 -0.11 -3.20
CA ASN A 49 -2.29 1.13 -3.58
C ASN A 49 -3.26 2.32 -3.59
N TRP A 50 -2.74 3.48 -3.18
CA TRP A 50 -3.42 4.76 -3.35
C TRP A 50 -3.43 5.17 -4.83
N LEU A 51 -4.26 6.16 -5.16
CA LEU A 51 -4.24 6.74 -6.49
C LEU A 51 -2.95 7.56 -6.67
N ASN A 52 -2.24 7.39 -7.79
CA ASN A 52 -1.00 8.12 -8.04
C ASN A 52 -1.21 9.65 -8.00
N GLY A 53 -0.32 10.37 -7.32
CA GLY A 53 -0.41 11.82 -7.09
C GLY A 53 -1.33 12.22 -5.93
N SER A 54 -1.84 11.26 -5.14
CA SER A 54 -2.71 11.55 -3.99
C SER A 54 -1.97 12.28 -2.87
N THR A 55 -2.70 13.17 -2.19
CA THR A 55 -2.31 13.72 -0.89
C THR A 55 -3.00 12.93 0.21
N LEU A 56 -2.23 12.21 1.03
CA LEU A 56 -2.69 11.45 2.17
C LEU A 56 -2.65 12.35 3.41
N ARG A 57 -3.80 12.54 4.07
CA ARG A 57 -3.85 13.31 5.31
C ARG A 57 -3.37 12.44 6.46
N VAL A 58 -2.62 13.06 7.35
CA VAL A 58 -1.99 12.42 8.48
C VAL A 58 -2.36 13.14 9.76
N ARG A 59 -2.83 12.37 10.73
CA ARG A 59 -3.20 12.84 12.06
C ARG A 59 -2.40 12.11 13.14
N PHE A 60 -1.92 12.86 14.13
CA PHE A 60 -1.33 12.29 15.34
C PHE A 60 -2.38 12.16 16.44
N MET A 61 -2.49 10.96 17.01
CA MET A 61 -3.37 10.62 18.14
C MET A 61 -2.57 10.55 19.45
N GLY A 62 -1.73 11.57 19.68
CA GLY A 62 -0.80 11.62 20.81
C GLY A 62 0.64 11.87 20.35
N GLY A 63 1.61 11.35 21.11
CA GLY A 63 3.04 11.52 20.86
C GLY A 63 3.58 12.89 21.25
N THR A 64 4.85 12.92 21.63
CA THR A 64 5.64 14.11 21.89
C THR A 64 6.00 14.83 20.59
N ALA A 65 6.39 16.10 20.69
CA ALA A 65 6.82 16.87 19.52
C ALA A 65 8.03 16.22 18.79
N ALA A 66 8.92 15.58 19.54
CA ALA A 66 10.08 14.87 18.98
C ALA A 66 9.65 13.63 18.19
N GLU A 67 8.75 12.82 18.74
CA GLU A 67 8.22 11.62 18.07
C GLU A 67 7.50 11.98 16.76
N GLN A 68 6.65 13.01 16.81
CA GLN A 68 5.96 13.50 15.62
C GLN A 68 6.93 14.12 14.59
N ALA A 69 8.05 14.70 15.02
CA ALA A 69 9.05 15.26 14.10
C ALA A 69 9.74 14.13 13.30
N VAL A 70 10.11 13.04 13.96
CA VAL A 70 10.68 11.85 13.30
C VAL A 70 9.70 11.25 12.30
N ALA A 71 8.43 11.10 12.68
CA ALA A 71 7.40 10.60 11.76
C ALA A 71 7.26 11.47 10.49
N ARG A 72 7.27 12.81 10.64
CA ARG A 72 7.22 13.74 9.49
C ARG A 72 8.45 13.62 8.60
N GLU A 73 9.63 13.56 9.21
CA GLU A 73 10.89 13.45 8.48
C GLU A 73 10.93 12.18 7.62
N GLN A 74 10.63 11.03 8.23
CA GLN A 74 10.72 9.73 7.57
C GLN A 74 9.60 9.49 6.55
N ALA A 75 8.39 10.06 6.76
CA ALA A 75 7.38 10.16 5.71
C ALA A 75 7.89 10.96 4.49
N GLY A 76 8.66 12.02 4.76
CA GLY A 76 9.31 12.85 3.74
C GLY A 76 10.28 12.07 2.84
N TRP A 77 10.90 11.00 3.33
CA TRP A 77 11.78 10.15 2.54
C TRP A 77 11.02 9.48 1.39
N TRP A 78 9.81 8.99 1.65
CA TRP A 78 8.95 8.41 0.62
C TRP A 78 8.42 9.47 -0.34
N GLN A 79 7.94 10.61 0.17
CA GLN A 79 7.46 11.74 -0.67
C GLN A 79 8.55 12.28 -1.63
N ALA A 80 9.83 12.17 -1.24
CA ALA A 80 10.95 12.56 -2.10
C ALA A 80 11.06 11.71 -3.38
N VAL A 81 10.57 10.47 -3.37
CA VAL A 81 10.73 9.51 -4.48
C VAL A 81 9.41 9.05 -5.11
N ALA A 82 8.34 8.95 -4.31
CA ALA A 82 7.00 8.60 -4.74
C ALA A 82 6.20 9.84 -5.16
N ASN A 83 5.28 9.67 -6.10
CA ASN A 83 4.26 10.68 -6.40
C ASN A 83 3.09 10.56 -5.41
N LEU A 84 3.39 10.77 -4.13
CA LEU A 84 2.43 10.89 -3.04
C LEU A 84 2.84 12.07 -2.18
N ARG A 85 1.87 12.71 -1.54
CA ARG A 85 2.10 13.80 -0.58
C ARG A 85 1.54 13.41 0.77
N PHE A 86 2.23 13.77 1.86
CA PHE A 86 1.71 13.60 3.22
C PHE A 86 1.35 14.97 3.79
N GLN A 87 0.08 15.17 4.12
CA GLN A 87 -0.43 16.40 4.69
C GLN A 87 -0.72 16.19 6.19
N PHE A 88 0.14 16.74 7.04
CA PHE A 88 -0.02 16.68 8.48
C PHE A 88 -0.91 17.83 8.98
N ASP A 89 -2.23 17.69 8.82
CA ASP A 89 -3.23 18.73 9.14
C ASP A 89 -4.12 18.39 10.34
N ASN A 90 -3.92 17.22 10.95
CA ASN A 90 -4.73 16.73 12.08
C ASN A 90 -6.23 16.61 11.73
N ALA A 91 -6.57 16.38 10.45
CA ALA A 91 -7.95 16.15 10.03
C ALA A 91 -8.56 14.95 10.79
N PRO A 92 -9.78 15.08 11.32
CA PRO A 92 -10.39 14.02 12.13
C PRO A 92 -10.66 12.74 11.33
N ASP A 93 -10.84 12.87 10.01
CA ASP A 93 -11.06 11.81 9.03
C ASP A 93 -9.81 11.47 8.20
N ALA A 94 -8.61 11.83 8.69
CA ALA A 94 -7.34 11.55 8.02
C ALA A 94 -7.18 10.06 7.68
N GLU A 95 -6.60 9.77 6.51
CA GLU A 95 -6.34 8.40 6.06
C GLU A 95 -5.34 7.69 6.99
N ILE A 96 -4.27 8.38 7.35
CA ILE A 96 -3.23 7.86 8.25
C ILE A 96 -3.40 8.49 9.63
N ARG A 97 -3.62 7.66 10.65
CA ARG A 97 -3.87 8.07 12.04
C ARG A 97 -2.87 7.35 12.94
N ILE A 98 -1.95 8.12 13.50
CA ILE A 98 -0.73 7.60 14.14
C ILE A 98 -0.85 7.71 15.66
N SER A 99 -0.83 6.57 16.37
CA SER A 99 -0.61 6.50 17.82
C SER A 99 0.86 6.26 18.16
N PHE A 100 1.23 6.45 19.43
CA PHE A 100 2.59 6.25 19.95
C PHE A 100 2.54 5.42 21.24
N ASP A 101 1.76 4.34 21.23
CA ASP A 101 1.65 3.46 22.38
C ASP A 101 2.82 2.47 22.40
N ALA A 102 3.75 2.68 23.32
CA ALA A 102 4.93 1.83 23.49
C ALA A 102 4.61 0.38 23.90
N SER A 103 3.40 0.11 24.38
CA SER A 103 2.92 -1.23 24.71
C SER A 103 2.30 -1.98 23.53
N ASP A 104 2.01 -1.28 22.43
CA ASP A 104 1.34 -1.81 21.23
C ASP A 104 2.30 -1.92 20.02
N GLY A 105 3.60 -2.03 20.28
CA GLY A 105 4.62 -2.26 19.24
C GLY A 105 4.70 -1.16 18.17
N ALA A 106 5.18 -1.50 16.98
CA ALA A 106 5.11 -0.62 15.81
C ALA A 106 4.43 -1.38 14.66
N TRP A 107 3.45 -0.74 14.02
CA TRP A 107 2.64 -1.37 12.99
C TRP A 107 1.93 -0.33 12.13
N SER A 108 1.51 -0.74 10.94
CA SER A 108 0.62 0.03 10.08
C SER A 108 -0.33 -0.90 9.33
N THR A 109 -1.53 -0.39 9.02
CA THR A 109 -2.36 -0.96 7.94
C THR A 109 -1.64 -0.81 6.60
N ILE A 110 -2.02 -1.66 5.64
CA ILE A 110 -1.37 -1.68 4.33
C ILE A 110 -2.18 -0.87 3.32
N GLY A 111 -1.63 0.28 2.91
CA GLY A 111 -2.23 1.12 1.88
C GLY A 111 -3.67 1.54 2.20
N THR A 112 -4.56 1.35 1.24
CA THR A 112 -5.98 1.74 1.34
C THR A 112 -6.79 0.91 2.34
N ASP A 113 -6.22 -0.14 2.95
CA ASP A 113 -6.87 -0.86 4.05
C ASP A 113 -7.20 0.06 5.22
N ALA A 114 -6.41 1.13 5.40
CA ALA A 114 -6.65 2.20 6.36
C ALA A 114 -8.09 2.77 6.33
N ARG A 115 -8.75 2.72 5.16
CA ARG A 115 -10.13 3.20 4.95
C ARG A 115 -11.18 2.36 5.69
N SER A 116 -10.87 1.11 5.99
CA SER A 116 -11.80 0.21 6.67
C SER A 116 -11.65 0.24 8.19
N VAL A 117 -10.68 1.00 8.71
CA VAL A 117 -10.50 1.21 10.15
C VAL A 117 -11.39 2.37 10.61
N PRO A 118 -12.14 2.23 11.72
CA PRO A 118 -12.94 3.31 12.30
C PRO A 118 -12.13 4.60 12.51
N LEU A 119 -12.77 5.77 12.30
CA LEU A 119 -12.09 7.08 12.36
C LEU A 119 -11.55 7.43 13.74
N ASN A 120 -12.07 6.81 14.80
CA ASN A 120 -11.60 6.98 16.18
C ASN A 120 -10.48 6.01 16.58
N GLN A 121 -9.97 5.19 15.65
CA GLN A 121 -8.90 4.23 15.87
C GLN A 121 -7.68 4.58 15.02
N ALA A 122 -6.49 4.24 15.51
CA ALA A 122 -5.25 4.39 14.77
C ALA A 122 -5.20 3.45 13.55
N THR A 123 -4.54 3.89 12.48
CA THR A 123 -4.17 3.06 11.31
C THR A 123 -2.68 2.76 11.26
N MET A 124 -1.93 3.35 12.19
CA MET A 124 -0.51 3.13 12.42
C MET A 124 -0.20 3.37 13.90
N ASN A 125 0.66 2.55 14.49
CA ASN A 125 1.24 2.81 15.80
C ASN A 125 2.77 2.88 15.67
N LEU A 126 3.37 3.87 16.30
CA LEU A 126 4.81 4.04 16.40
C LEU A 126 5.22 3.95 17.87
N GLY A 127 5.11 2.76 18.48
CA GLY A 127 5.49 2.52 19.88
C GLY A 127 6.99 2.58 20.13
N PHE A 128 7.80 2.68 19.08
CA PHE A 128 9.21 3.03 19.11
C PHE A 128 9.62 3.66 17.77
N LEU A 129 10.70 4.45 17.78
CA LEU A 129 11.15 5.26 16.65
C LEU A 129 12.65 5.10 16.38
N ASP A 130 13.23 3.98 16.84
CA ASP A 130 14.65 3.70 16.64
C ASP A 130 14.93 3.49 15.14
N GLY A 131 16.01 4.07 14.63
CA GLY A 131 16.45 3.90 13.25
C GLY A 131 15.39 4.33 12.21
N GLY A 132 15.11 3.46 11.25
CA GLY A 132 14.16 3.71 10.15
C GLY A 132 12.74 3.20 10.39
N THR A 133 12.33 2.97 11.65
CA THR A 133 11.03 2.37 11.99
C THR A 133 9.86 3.16 11.42
N ALA A 134 9.84 4.49 11.52
CA ALA A 134 8.74 5.26 10.97
C ALA A 134 8.69 5.15 9.44
N ALA A 135 9.84 5.16 8.75
CA ALA A 135 9.90 4.96 7.30
C ALA A 135 9.36 3.59 6.91
N HIS A 136 9.66 2.54 7.68
CA HIS A 136 9.10 1.21 7.49
C HIS A 136 7.56 1.23 7.55
N GLU A 137 7.00 1.78 8.63
CA GLU A 137 5.54 1.85 8.79
C GLU A 137 4.87 2.72 7.72
N PHE A 138 5.50 3.83 7.31
CA PHE A 138 5.02 4.62 6.17
C PHE A 138 5.09 3.84 4.86
N GLY A 139 6.03 2.90 4.72
CA GLY A 139 6.09 1.96 3.60
C GLY A 139 4.84 1.08 3.52
N HIS A 140 4.42 0.51 4.66
CA HIS A 140 3.13 -0.19 4.75
C HIS A 140 1.96 0.72 4.45
N ALA A 141 1.91 1.93 5.03
CA ALA A 141 0.84 2.88 4.79
C ALA A 141 0.68 3.28 3.31
N ILE A 142 1.72 3.13 2.49
CA ILE A 142 1.65 3.36 1.03
C ILE A 142 1.56 2.07 0.19
N GLY A 143 1.35 0.92 0.82
CA GLY A 143 1.02 -0.35 0.14
C GLY A 143 2.17 -1.33 -0.02
N LEU A 144 3.33 -1.10 0.61
CA LEU A 144 4.43 -2.05 0.62
C LEU A 144 4.16 -3.17 1.63
N GLY A 145 4.45 -4.40 1.24
CA GLY A 145 4.54 -5.53 2.15
C GLY A 145 5.99 -5.77 2.58
N HIS A 146 6.18 -6.78 3.41
CA HIS A 146 7.49 -7.17 3.90
C HIS A 146 8.41 -7.77 2.83
N GLU A 147 9.69 -7.37 2.83
CA GLU A 147 10.68 -7.89 1.88
C GLU A 147 11.03 -9.37 2.13
N HIS A 148 10.98 -9.84 3.38
CA HIS A 148 11.20 -11.25 3.70
C HIS A 148 10.08 -12.19 3.20
N ALA A 149 8.93 -11.63 2.83
CA ALA A 149 7.84 -12.35 2.19
C ALA A 149 8.02 -12.49 0.66
N ASN A 150 9.17 -12.05 0.11
CA ASN A 150 9.54 -12.23 -1.29
C ASN A 150 9.68 -13.73 -1.62
N PRO A 151 8.99 -14.23 -2.68
CA PRO A 151 9.02 -15.64 -3.04
C PRO A 151 10.39 -16.13 -3.53
N ASP A 152 11.20 -15.26 -4.14
CA ASP A 152 12.52 -15.58 -4.68
C ASP A 152 13.63 -15.19 -3.69
N GLY A 153 14.48 -16.15 -3.30
CA GLY A 153 15.64 -15.90 -2.42
C GLY A 153 15.34 -15.78 -0.92
N GLY A 154 14.11 -16.10 -0.49
CA GLY A 154 13.63 -15.90 0.88
C GLY A 154 14.46 -16.58 1.98
N ILE A 155 14.26 -16.08 3.21
CA ILE A 155 14.94 -16.55 4.43
C ILE A 155 14.67 -18.04 4.66
N GLN A 156 15.73 -18.79 4.98
CA GLN A 156 15.62 -20.21 5.35
C GLN A 156 15.19 -20.31 6.81
N TRP A 157 13.90 -20.20 7.07
CA TRP A 157 13.37 -20.14 8.44
C TRP A 157 13.62 -21.42 9.25
N ASN A 158 14.15 -21.24 10.46
CA ASN A 158 14.00 -22.22 11.53
C ASN A 158 12.64 -21.98 12.20
N GLU A 159 11.56 -22.43 11.55
CA GLU A 159 10.19 -22.14 11.99
C GLU A 159 9.92 -22.44 13.48
N PRO A 160 10.37 -23.58 14.05
CA PRO A 160 10.20 -23.85 15.48
C PRO A 160 10.86 -22.81 16.38
N ALA A 161 12.08 -22.35 16.05
CA ALA A 161 12.79 -21.35 16.83
C ALA A 161 12.08 -19.98 16.77
N VAL A 162 11.57 -19.61 15.60
CA VAL A 162 10.83 -18.36 15.40
C VAL A 162 9.49 -18.38 16.15
N ILE A 163 8.71 -19.45 16.02
CA ILE A 163 7.42 -19.60 16.73
C ILE A 163 7.65 -19.55 18.25
N ALA A 164 8.65 -20.28 18.76
CA ALA A 164 8.96 -20.28 20.19
C ALA A 164 9.38 -18.90 20.70
N ALA A 165 10.16 -18.15 19.91
CA ALA A 165 10.60 -16.82 20.29
C ALA A 165 9.47 -15.79 20.28
N LEU A 166 8.60 -15.81 19.25
CA LEU A 166 7.50 -14.85 19.10
C LEU A 166 6.28 -15.16 19.99
N ALA A 167 6.15 -16.39 20.50
CA ALA A 167 5.21 -16.72 21.56
C ALA A 167 5.61 -16.11 22.92
N GLY A 168 6.87 -15.70 23.08
CA GLY A 168 7.37 -15.02 24.26
C GLY A 168 7.14 -13.49 24.25
N PRO A 169 7.45 -12.80 25.37
CA PRO A 169 7.44 -11.35 25.41
C PRO A 169 8.42 -10.75 24.38
N PRO A 170 8.10 -9.56 23.81
CA PRO A 170 6.92 -8.74 24.08
C PRO A 170 5.70 -9.09 23.21
N ASN A 171 5.82 -9.98 22.23
CA ASN A 171 4.82 -10.16 21.18
C ASN A 171 3.65 -11.05 21.61
N PHE A 172 3.92 -12.16 22.31
CA PHE A 172 2.92 -13.14 22.75
C PHE A 172 2.01 -13.66 21.62
N TRP A 173 2.58 -13.84 20.42
CA TRP A 173 1.81 -14.29 19.26
C TRP A 173 1.52 -15.78 19.30
N ASP A 174 0.34 -16.17 18.84
CA ASP A 174 0.04 -17.55 18.54
C ASP A 174 0.73 -18.00 17.23
N GLU A 175 0.81 -19.32 17.02
CA GLU A 175 1.46 -19.87 15.84
C GLU A 175 0.80 -19.40 14.54
N ALA A 176 -0.53 -19.23 14.52
CA ALA A 176 -1.24 -18.77 13.34
C ALA A 176 -0.80 -17.35 12.93
N THR A 177 -0.64 -16.46 13.91
CA THR A 177 -0.15 -15.10 13.74
C THR A 177 1.30 -15.10 13.25
N VAL A 178 2.18 -15.92 13.84
CA VAL A 178 3.58 -16.06 13.40
C VAL A 178 3.66 -16.56 11.95
N ARG A 179 2.91 -17.62 11.63
CA ARG A 179 2.88 -18.19 10.28
C ARG A 179 2.40 -17.17 9.26
N HIS A 180 1.47 -16.32 9.63
CA HIS A 180 0.96 -15.27 8.75
C HIS A 180 1.92 -14.10 8.58
N ASN A 181 2.49 -13.60 9.68
CA ASN A 181 3.25 -12.35 9.66
C ASN A 181 4.72 -12.57 9.28
N VAL A 182 5.26 -13.76 9.49
CA VAL A 182 6.70 -14.05 9.29
C VAL A 182 6.94 -15.04 8.15
N PHE A 183 6.14 -16.10 8.05
CA PHE A 183 6.39 -17.16 7.06
C PHE A 183 5.56 -17.03 5.79
N LYS A 184 4.45 -16.28 5.83
CA LYS A 184 3.57 -16.15 4.67
C LYS A 184 4.27 -15.34 3.59
N LYS A 185 4.78 -16.05 2.60
CA LYS A 185 5.22 -15.46 1.34
C LYS A 185 3.99 -15.02 0.55
N TYR A 186 4.04 -13.84 -0.06
CA TYR A 186 2.97 -13.44 -0.98
C TYR A 186 3.02 -14.34 -2.23
N SER A 187 1.85 -14.73 -2.75
CA SER A 187 1.81 -15.47 -4.00
C SER A 187 2.17 -14.55 -5.17
N VAL A 188 2.78 -15.10 -6.22
CA VAL A 188 3.37 -14.34 -7.35
C VAL A 188 2.35 -13.43 -8.06
N ASP A 189 1.08 -13.81 -8.01
CA ASP A 189 -0.10 -13.08 -8.50
C ASP A 189 -0.56 -11.93 -7.59
N GLN A 190 -0.06 -11.84 -6.36
CA GLN A 190 -0.43 -10.81 -5.36
C GLN A 190 0.54 -9.63 -5.30
N ILE A 191 1.67 -9.67 -6.04
CA ILE A 191 2.75 -8.68 -5.91
C ILE A 191 3.11 -7.96 -7.21
N ASN A 192 3.74 -6.80 -7.03
CA ASN A 192 4.59 -6.09 -7.99
C ASN A 192 5.96 -5.91 -7.31
N GLY A 193 7.12 -6.14 -7.95
CA GLY A 193 8.42 -5.70 -7.38
C GLY A 193 9.75 -6.07 -8.07
N THR A 194 10.85 -6.09 -7.27
CA THR A 194 12.34 -6.19 -7.50
C THR A 194 13.12 -7.40 -6.83
N GLU A 195 14.36 -7.76 -7.17
CA GLU A 195 15.03 -8.94 -6.50
C GLU A 195 15.14 -8.78 -4.96
N PHE A 196 15.29 -9.87 -4.19
CA PHE A 196 15.41 -9.79 -2.71
C PHE A 196 16.47 -8.77 -2.31
N ASP A 197 16.07 -7.78 -1.52
CA ASP A 197 16.93 -6.69 -1.09
C ASP A 197 17.26 -6.76 0.40
N PRO A 198 18.46 -7.23 0.78
CA PRO A 198 18.89 -7.27 2.17
C PRO A 198 19.03 -5.87 2.80
N ALA A 199 19.10 -4.81 1.99
CA ALA A 199 19.17 -3.42 2.44
C ALA A 199 17.81 -2.71 2.46
N SER A 200 16.71 -3.38 2.10
CA SER A 200 15.39 -2.77 2.07
C SER A 200 14.96 -2.30 3.45
N ILE A 201 14.39 -1.10 3.53
CA ILE A 201 13.75 -0.61 4.75
C ILE A 201 12.61 -1.56 5.17
N MET A 202 11.97 -2.27 4.24
CA MET A 202 10.86 -3.20 4.47
C MET A 202 11.32 -4.59 4.94
N LEU A 203 12.62 -4.78 5.19
CA LEU A 203 13.16 -6.02 5.74
C LEU A 203 13.27 -5.95 7.27
N TYR A 204 12.65 -6.91 7.95
CA TYR A 204 12.83 -7.10 9.39
C TYR A 204 14.23 -7.61 9.71
N ALA A 205 14.72 -7.20 10.89
CA ALA A 205 15.94 -7.71 11.48
C ALA A 205 15.65 -9.03 12.20
N PHE A 206 16.16 -10.12 11.66
CA PHE A 206 16.02 -11.46 12.17
C PHE A 206 17.39 -11.97 12.59
N PRO A 207 17.51 -12.53 13.81
CA PRO A 207 18.78 -13.02 14.29
C PRO A 207 19.15 -14.34 13.58
N ALA A 208 20.44 -14.67 13.53
CA ALA A 208 20.94 -15.83 12.78
C ALA A 208 20.31 -17.15 13.26
N GLU A 209 20.01 -17.24 14.57
CA GLU A 209 19.40 -18.39 15.24
C GLU A 209 17.99 -18.71 14.73
N TRP A 210 17.33 -17.73 14.10
CA TRP A 210 16.00 -17.91 13.49
C TRP A 210 16.09 -18.47 12.07
N THR A 211 17.30 -18.73 11.57
CA THR A 211 17.54 -19.25 10.22
C THR A 211 18.30 -20.57 10.27
N LEU A 212 18.02 -21.46 9.32
CA LEU A 212 18.68 -22.77 9.21
C LEU A 212 20.13 -22.66 8.71
N ASN A 213 20.45 -21.57 8.00
CA ASN A 213 21.76 -21.31 7.42
C ASN A 213 22.63 -20.36 8.27
N GLY A 214 22.15 -19.91 9.43
CA GLY A 214 22.87 -19.00 10.32
C GLY A 214 23.07 -17.59 9.75
N VAL A 215 22.23 -17.17 8.80
CA VAL A 215 22.31 -15.84 8.20
C VAL A 215 21.32 -14.91 8.90
N ALA A 216 21.84 -13.93 9.63
CA ALA A 216 21.01 -12.86 10.19
C ALA A 216 20.67 -11.80 9.12
N THR A 217 19.55 -11.11 9.31
CA THR A 217 19.28 -9.81 8.67
C THR A 217 19.50 -8.68 9.67
N GLN A 218 19.68 -7.47 9.18
CA GLN A 218 19.97 -6.30 10.00
C GLN A 218 18.85 -5.27 9.92
N ALA A 219 18.73 -4.44 10.96
CA ALA A 219 17.84 -3.28 10.90
C ALA A 219 18.39 -2.29 9.88
N ASN A 220 17.58 -1.96 8.88
CA ASN A 220 17.91 -0.96 7.88
C ASN A 220 17.33 0.39 8.32
N GLU A 221 18.15 1.44 8.29
CA GLU A 221 17.77 2.76 8.83
C GLU A 221 17.41 3.78 7.74
N THR A 222 17.55 3.40 6.46
CA THR A 222 17.33 4.29 5.32
C THR A 222 16.70 3.53 4.16
N LEU A 223 15.97 4.23 3.28
CA LEU A 223 15.47 3.67 2.03
C LEU A 223 16.60 3.21 1.11
N SER A 224 16.55 1.94 0.71
CA SER A 224 17.51 1.37 -0.24
C SER A 224 17.37 1.96 -1.64
N ALA A 225 18.33 1.68 -2.53
CA ALA A 225 18.18 2.05 -3.94
C ALA A 225 16.99 1.34 -4.59
N LEU A 226 16.70 0.11 -4.15
CA LEU A 226 15.65 -0.71 -4.71
C LEU A 226 14.27 -0.31 -4.20
N ASP A 227 14.15 0.08 -2.93
CA ASP A 227 12.94 0.67 -2.35
C ASP A 227 12.51 1.90 -3.18
N LYS A 228 13.48 2.79 -3.45
CA LYS A 228 13.25 4.02 -4.23
C LYS A 228 12.86 3.72 -5.67
N ALA A 229 13.54 2.77 -6.31
CA ALA A 229 13.25 2.37 -7.69
C ALA A 229 11.86 1.71 -7.80
N PHE A 230 11.49 0.87 -6.82
CA PHE A 230 10.22 0.20 -6.81
C PHE A 230 9.06 1.18 -6.61
N ILE A 231 9.14 2.03 -5.58
CA ILE A 231 8.04 2.96 -5.24
C ILE A 231 7.84 4.04 -6.31
N SER A 232 8.91 4.45 -7.01
CA SER A 232 8.84 5.39 -8.14
C SER A 232 8.54 4.72 -9.48
N GLY A 233 8.47 3.39 -9.51
CA GLY A 233 8.25 2.62 -10.72
C GLY A 233 6.81 2.70 -11.25
N ALA A 234 6.62 2.35 -12.52
CA ALA A 234 5.34 2.45 -13.23
C ALA A 234 4.17 1.68 -12.59
N LYS A 235 4.48 0.72 -11.70
CA LYS A 235 3.55 -0.15 -10.99
C LYS A 235 3.11 0.40 -9.62
N MET A 236 3.77 1.45 -9.13
CA MET A 236 3.51 2.10 -7.83
C MET A 236 3.19 3.58 -8.05
N TYR A 237 4.08 4.50 -7.67
CA TYR A 237 3.81 5.94 -7.65
C TYR A 237 4.82 6.75 -8.49
N PRO A 238 4.81 6.62 -9.83
CA PRO A 238 5.75 7.34 -10.69
C PRO A 238 5.43 8.84 -10.75
N LYS A 239 6.44 9.68 -10.48
CA LYS A 239 6.35 11.16 -10.59
C LYS A 239 6.11 11.67 -12.00
N ALA A 240 6.55 10.91 -13.00
CA ALA A 240 6.36 11.26 -14.40
C ALA A 240 4.92 11.04 -14.90
N LYS A 241 4.09 10.25 -14.20
CA LYS A 241 2.71 10.03 -14.62
C LYS A 241 1.80 11.14 -14.06
N PRO A 242 0.87 11.67 -14.85
CA PRO A 242 0.13 12.89 -14.51
C PRO A 242 -0.79 12.80 -13.27
N GLY A 243 -1.07 11.59 -12.76
CA GLY A 243 -1.80 11.36 -11.51
C GLY A 243 -3.08 12.20 -11.38
N MET A 244 -3.35 12.65 -10.16
CA MET A 244 -4.47 13.55 -9.86
C MET A 244 -4.41 14.92 -10.53
N GLU A 245 -3.22 15.45 -10.83
CA GLU A 245 -3.07 16.81 -11.34
C GLU A 245 -3.54 16.97 -12.80
N ALA A 246 -3.58 15.88 -13.56
CA ALA A 246 -4.12 15.88 -14.92
C ALA A 246 -5.48 15.20 -15.05
N ALA A 247 -6.26 15.15 -13.97
CA ALA A 247 -7.61 14.59 -14.02
C ALA A 247 -8.46 15.32 -15.10
N ILE A 248 -8.90 14.58 -16.12
CA ILE A 248 -9.64 15.12 -17.26
C ILE A 248 -11.08 15.41 -16.84
N ALA A 249 -11.57 16.61 -17.14
CA ALA A 249 -12.93 17.01 -16.77
C ALA A 249 -13.99 16.34 -17.66
N LEU A 250 -14.97 15.68 -17.04
CA LEU A 250 -16.15 15.14 -17.70
C LEU A 250 -17.36 16.05 -17.45
N ALA A 251 -18.12 16.33 -18.50
CA ALA A 251 -19.38 17.05 -18.39
C ALA A 251 -20.53 16.08 -18.09
N VAL A 252 -21.26 16.30 -17.00
CA VAL A 252 -22.46 15.53 -16.66
C VAL A 252 -23.53 15.70 -17.74
N GLY A 253 -23.94 14.60 -18.37
CA GLY A 253 -24.88 14.59 -19.49
C GLY A 253 -24.28 15.07 -20.82
N GLY A 254 -22.96 15.30 -20.87
CA GLY A 254 -22.23 15.67 -22.08
C GLY A 254 -21.93 14.50 -23.01
N PRO A 255 -21.23 14.76 -24.13
CA PRO A 255 -20.73 13.70 -24.99
C PRO A 255 -19.75 12.81 -24.23
N ARG A 256 -19.71 11.52 -24.61
CA ARG A 256 -18.70 10.59 -24.09
C ARG A 256 -17.33 11.02 -24.58
N LEU A 257 -16.34 10.90 -23.70
CA LEU A 257 -14.94 11.13 -24.04
C LEU A 257 -14.31 9.81 -24.49
N GLU A 258 -13.55 9.83 -25.59
CA GLU A 258 -12.74 8.69 -26.04
C GLU A 258 -11.33 8.82 -25.49
N GLU A 259 -10.83 7.76 -24.87
CA GLU A 259 -9.49 7.67 -24.31
C GLU A 259 -8.85 6.30 -24.61
N ASN A 260 -7.57 6.16 -24.27
CA ASN A 260 -6.80 4.96 -24.56
C ASN A 260 -5.80 4.65 -23.44
N ILE A 261 -5.92 3.44 -22.88
CA ILE A 261 -4.86 2.85 -22.07
C ILE A 261 -3.71 2.48 -23.03
N GLY A 262 -2.73 3.36 -23.18
CA GLY A 262 -1.61 3.26 -24.10
C GLY A 262 -0.50 2.31 -23.65
N GLN A 263 -0.38 2.06 -22.35
CA GLN A 263 0.61 1.14 -21.80
C GLN A 263 0.07 0.32 -20.62
N PRO A 264 0.58 -0.90 -20.38
CA PRO A 264 0.17 -1.71 -19.24
C PRO A 264 0.38 -0.99 -17.91
N GLY A 265 -0.63 -1.05 -17.04
CA GLY A 265 -0.61 -0.38 -15.74
C GLY A 265 -0.75 1.14 -15.80
N GLU A 266 -1.12 1.71 -16.95
CA GLU A 266 -1.64 3.06 -17.03
C GLU A 266 -3.00 3.18 -16.31
N GLU A 267 -3.19 4.33 -15.71
CA GLU A 267 -4.39 4.69 -14.98
C GLU A 267 -4.79 6.09 -15.42
N ASP A 268 -5.96 6.18 -16.03
CA ASP A 268 -6.53 7.43 -16.49
C ASP A 268 -7.43 7.96 -15.36
N VAL A 269 -7.24 9.24 -15.03
CA VAL A 269 -8.01 9.90 -13.98
C VAL A 269 -8.92 10.94 -14.62
N PHE A 270 -10.18 10.90 -14.25
CA PHE A 270 -11.20 11.86 -14.65
C PHE A 270 -11.77 12.54 -13.42
N ARG A 271 -12.38 13.71 -13.63
CA ARG A 271 -13.14 14.42 -12.60
C ARG A 271 -14.44 14.96 -13.15
N PHE A 272 -15.46 15.02 -12.31
CA PHE A 272 -16.71 15.70 -12.63
C PHE A 272 -17.30 16.36 -11.39
N THR A 273 -18.22 17.29 -11.60
CA THR A 273 -18.94 17.97 -10.51
C THR A 273 -20.39 17.49 -10.49
N ALA A 274 -20.83 16.98 -9.35
CA ALA A 274 -22.25 16.81 -9.06
C ALA A 274 -22.79 18.17 -8.57
N ASP A 275 -23.78 18.73 -9.27
CA ASP A 275 -24.35 20.05 -8.95
C ASP A 275 -25.43 19.99 -7.87
N ARG A 276 -26.01 18.80 -7.67
CA ARG A 276 -27.11 18.54 -6.74
C ARG A 276 -27.06 17.09 -6.25
N GLU A 277 -27.73 16.85 -5.13
CA GLU A 277 -28.04 15.50 -4.66
C GLU A 277 -28.94 14.78 -5.67
N ALA A 278 -28.42 13.70 -6.26
CA ALA A 278 -29.14 12.85 -7.21
C ALA A 278 -28.38 11.55 -7.43
N SER A 279 -29.01 10.63 -8.15
CA SER A 279 -28.35 9.43 -8.68
C SER A 279 -27.53 9.78 -9.92
N TYR A 280 -26.25 9.42 -9.91
CA TYR A 280 -25.34 9.57 -11.05
C TYR A 280 -24.88 8.21 -11.53
N GLU A 281 -24.84 8.04 -12.85
CA GLU A 281 -24.30 6.86 -13.51
C GLU A 281 -23.04 7.23 -14.29
N ILE A 282 -21.95 6.51 -14.00
CA ILE A 282 -20.69 6.57 -14.72
C ILE A 282 -20.51 5.21 -15.41
N ASP A 283 -20.36 5.20 -16.72
CA ASP A 283 -20.16 3.97 -17.50
C ASP A 283 -19.02 4.11 -18.50
N THR A 284 -18.35 3.00 -18.78
CA THR A 284 -17.44 2.89 -19.93
C THR A 284 -18.03 2.03 -21.03
N ARG A 285 -17.54 2.21 -22.26
CA ARG A 285 -17.92 1.40 -23.43
C ARG A 285 -16.71 1.20 -24.32
N GLY A 286 -16.68 0.05 -24.97
CA GLY A 286 -15.64 -0.30 -25.92
C GLY A 286 -15.43 -1.80 -25.94
N ARG A 287 -14.40 -2.24 -26.66
CA ARG A 287 -13.98 -3.65 -26.65
C ARG A 287 -12.94 -3.95 -25.56
N THR A 288 -12.38 -2.91 -24.96
CA THR A 288 -11.35 -3.00 -23.93
C THR A 288 -12.02 -3.29 -22.59
N ASP A 289 -11.52 -4.31 -21.90
CA ASP A 289 -11.96 -4.68 -20.56
C ASP A 289 -11.26 -3.77 -19.54
N VAL A 290 -12.03 -2.85 -18.98
CA VAL A 290 -11.54 -1.81 -18.08
C VAL A 290 -12.16 -1.95 -16.69
N TYR A 291 -11.51 -1.39 -15.69
CA TYR A 291 -11.93 -1.41 -14.30
C TYR A 291 -12.09 0.02 -13.82
N MET A 292 -13.17 0.30 -13.09
CA MET A 292 -13.51 1.65 -12.62
C MET A 292 -13.49 1.75 -11.10
N LYS A 293 -12.97 2.87 -10.59
CA LYS A 293 -13.18 3.33 -9.21
C LYS A 293 -13.75 4.74 -9.19
N LEU A 294 -14.69 5.00 -8.30
CA LEU A 294 -15.29 6.30 -8.02
C LEU A 294 -14.86 6.79 -6.63
N PHE A 295 -14.40 8.04 -6.55
CA PHE A 295 -13.98 8.68 -5.31
C PHE A 295 -14.68 10.02 -5.09
N GLY A 296 -14.83 10.43 -3.82
CA GLY A 296 -15.32 11.75 -3.43
C GLY A 296 -16.26 11.75 -2.22
N PRO A 297 -16.99 12.85 -2.00
CA PRO A 297 -16.78 14.17 -2.63
C PRO A 297 -15.50 14.85 -2.11
N GLY A 298 -14.81 15.60 -2.97
CA GLY A 298 -13.65 16.45 -2.62
C GLY A 298 -12.39 15.68 -2.16
N SER A 299 -12.44 14.35 -2.19
CA SER A 299 -11.34 13.49 -1.76
C SER A 299 -11.07 12.41 -2.81
N PRO A 300 -9.88 12.41 -3.45
CA PRO A 300 -9.47 11.34 -4.37
C PRO A 300 -9.08 10.04 -3.66
N THR A 301 -9.08 10.07 -2.34
CA THR A 301 -8.76 8.94 -1.47
C THR A 301 -10.00 8.36 -0.80
N ALA A 302 -11.18 8.99 -0.90
CA ALA A 302 -12.43 8.47 -0.36
C ALA A 302 -13.14 7.61 -1.40
N LEU A 303 -12.90 6.29 -1.38
CA LEU A 303 -13.55 5.35 -2.32
C LEU A 303 -15.04 5.23 -2.02
N ILE A 304 -15.87 5.49 -3.02
CA ILE A 304 -17.33 5.33 -2.96
C ILE A 304 -17.74 3.97 -3.50
N ALA A 305 -17.24 3.62 -4.69
CA ALA A 305 -17.59 2.39 -5.38
C ALA A 305 -16.48 1.99 -6.36
N GLU A 306 -16.45 0.70 -6.70
CA GLU A 306 -15.61 0.14 -7.76
C GLU A 306 -16.39 -0.95 -8.49
N ASP A 307 -16.13 -1.11 -9.78
CA ASP A 307 -16.86 -2.02 -10.67
C ASP A 307 -15.97 -2.44 -11.86
N ASP A 308 -16.21 -3.62 -12.42
CA ASP A 308 -15.51 -4.15 -13.60
C ASP A 308 -16.45 -4.58 -14.74
N ASP A 309 -17.60 -5.22 -14.47
CA ASP A 309 -18.41 -5.83 -15.53
C ASP A 309 -19.92 -5.52 -15.48
N SER A 310 -20.38 -4.60 -14.62
CA SER A 310 -21.82 -4.29 -14.49
C SER A 310 -22.40 -3.45 -15.63
N GLY A 311 -21.61 -3.07 -16.63
CA GLY A 311 -21.96 -2.21 -17.76
C GLY A 311 -22.16 -2.98 -19.08
N TYR A 312 -21.76 -2.36 -20.20
CA TYR A 312 -21.94 -2.98 -21.53
C TYR A 312 -20.75 -3.89 -21.89
N GLY A 313 -21.02 -5.19 -22.06
CA GLY A 313 -19.97 -6.17 -22.31
C GLY A 313 -19.16 -6.40 -21.05
N LEU A 314 -17.84 -6.27 -21.15
CA LEU A 314 -16.89 -6.36 -20.02
C LEU A 314 -16.49 -4.97 -19.52
N ASN A 315 -17.41 -4.00 -19.58
CA ASN A 315 -17.12 -2.64 -19.14
C ASN A 315 -17.86 -2.34 -17.84
N PRO A 316 -17.29 -1.51 -16.96
CA PRO A 316 -17.90 -1.14 -15.71
C PRO A 316 -18.98 -0.08 -15.85
N ARG A 317 -19.92 -0.13 -14.91
CA ARG A 317 -20.96 0.87 -14.67
C ARG A 317 -21.19 1.03 -13.17
N ILE A 318 -20.93 2.23 -12.66
CA ILE A 318 -21.24 2.62 -11.29
C ILE A 318 -22.48 3.52 -11.29
N SER A 319 -23.48 3.18 -10.46
CA SER A 319 -24.62 4.04 -10.15
C SER A 319 -24.63 4.34 -8.66
N ALA A 320 -24.58 5.62 -8.27
CA ALA A 320 -24.50 6.03 -6.88
C ALA A 320 -25.30 7.31 -6.62
N GLU A 321 -25.91 7.41 -5.44
CA GLU A 321 -26.47 8.66 -4.92
C GLU A 321 -25.32 9.56 -4.47
N LEU A 322 -25.15 10.71 -5.12
CA LEU A 322 -24.04 11.63 -4.87
C LEU A 322 -24.56 12.97 -4.41
N MET A 323 -23.99 13.49 -3.32
CA MET A 323 -24.20 14.86 -2.85
C MET A 323 -23.47 15.88 -3.76
N PRO A 324 -23.79 17.18 -3.70
CA PRO A 324 -23.04 18.20 -4.43
C PRO A 324 -21.54 18.16 -4.08
N GLY A 325 -20.68 18.18 -5.09
CA GLY A 325 -19.23 18.12 -4.88
C GLY A 325 -18.44 17.70 -6.12
N GLU A 326 -17.11 17.73 -5.99
CA GLU A 326 -16.18 17.19 -6.99
C GLU A 326 -15.92 15.71 -6.74
N TYR A 327 -15.97 14.90 -7.80
CA TYR A 327 -15.76 13.47 -7.77
C TYR A 327 -14.67 13.07 -8.77
N PHE A 328 -13.96 12.00 -8.45
CA PHE A 328 -12.87 11.48 -9.27
C PHE A 328 -13.17 10.07 -9.74
N VAL A 329 -12.84 9.77 -10.98
CA VAL A 329 -13.00 8.43 -11.57
C VAL A 329 -11.64 7.96 -12.03
N GLN A 330 -11.19 6.82 -11.53
CA GLN A 330 -9.99 6.14 -12.01
C GLN A 330 -10.40 5.02 -12.94
N ILE A 331 -9.84 5.00 -14.15
CA ILE A 331 -9.97 3.91 -15.11
C ILE A 331 -8.60 3.28 -15.32
N ARG A 332 -8.57 1.96 -15.40
CA ARG A 332 -7.40 1.18 -15.82
C ARG A 332 -7.86 -0.03 -16.61
N HIS A 333 -6.97 -0.64 -17.36
CA HIS A 333 -7.26 -1.97 -17.92
C HIS A 333 -7.43 -3.00 -16.79
N TYR A 334 -8.32 -3.98 -16.97
CA TYR A 334 -8.55 -5.07 -16.02
C TYR A 334 -7.24 -5.84 -15.74
N ASP A 335 -6.59 -6.35 -16.78
CA ASP A 335 -5.21 -6.84 -16.72
C ASP A 335 -4.18 -5.69 -16.70
N ARG A 336 -3.59 -5.44 -15.53
CA ARG A 336 -2.55 -4.41 -15.34
C ARG A 336 -1.18 -4.78 -15.93
N SER A 337 -0.94 -6.04 -16.25
CA SER A 337 0.38 -6.54 -16.63
C SER A 337 0.66 -6.40 -18.13
N SER A 338 -0.38 -6.54 -18.96
CA SER A 338 -0.25 -6.50 -20.41
C SER A 338 -1.35 -5.74 -21.14
N GLY A 339 -2.45 -5.43 -20.46
CA GLY A 339 -3.64 -4.85 -21.06
C GLY A 339 -3.47 -3.40 -21.53
N THR A 340 -3.97 -3.13 -22.73
CA THR A 340 -4.02 -1.80 -23.38
C THR A 340 -5.26 -1.74 -24.26
N GLY A 341 -5.72 -0.54 -24.60
CA GLY A 341 -6.81 -0.38 -25.55
C GLY A 341 -7.66 0.88 -25.37
N ARG A 342 -8.43 1.18 -26.42
CA ARG A 342 -9.36 2.31 -26.48
C ARG A 342 -10.66 2.02 -25.76
N TYR A 343 -11.21 3.03 -25.10
CA TYR A 343 -12.52 3.00 -24.47
C TYR A 343 -13.15 4.39 -24.53
N THR A 344 -14.44 4.47 -24.21
CA THR A 344 -15.13 5.74 -24.00
C THR A 344 -15.72 5.79 -22.61
N ILE A 345 -15.70 6.95 -21.96
CA ILE A 345 -16.29 7.18 -20.65
C ILE A 345 -17.37 8.26 -20.74
N GLY A 346 -18.43 8.11 -19.94
CA GLY A 346 -19.46 9.13 -19.78
C GLY A 346 -19.99 9.16 -18.36
N VAL A 347 -20.55 10.30 -17.98
CA VAL A 347 -21.28 10.48 -16.73
C VAL A 347 -22.63 11.14 -17.05
N LYS A 348 -23.70 10.64 -16.44
CA LYS A 348 -25.03 11.22 -16.56
C LYS A 348 -25.75 11.20 -15.23
N ARG A 349 -26.62 12.19 -15.02
CA ARG A 349 -27.57 12.19 -13.92
C ARG A 349 -28.80 11.37 -14.34
N ARG A 350 -29.31 10.55 -13.43
CA ARG A 350 -30.49 9.70 -13.63
C ARG A 350 -31.78 10.40 -13.22
#